data_AF-A0A7S4C2N0-F1
#
_entry.id   AF-A0A7S4C2N0-F1
#
_cell.length_a   1.000
_cell.length_b   1.000
_cell.length_c   1.000
_cell.angle_alpha   90.00
_cell.angle_beta   90.00
_cell.angle_gamma   90.00
#
_symmetry.space_group_name_H-M   'P 1'
#
loop_
_entity.id
_entity.type
_entity.pdbx_description
1 polymer ?
#
loop_
_entity_poly.entity_id
_entity_poly.type
_entity_poly.pdbx_seq_one_letter_code
_entity_poly.pdbx_strand_id
1 'polypeptide(L)'
;ERVQFDLWALQCARNVWRSQAMAVLRASHSKFGAERAVEGTSAFERLALEIFCESVDFDVSHSVPNFVDTQGLINAALRRFGKFVSGEQEMREIELVKGFLAG
;
A
#
# COMPACT_ATOMS: atom_id res chain seq x y z
N GLU A 1 -20.74 9.89 6.41
CA GLU A 1 -19.95 10.72 5.47
C GLU A 1 -18.48 10.82 5.85
N ARG A 2 -18.08 11.55 6.90
CA ARG A 2 -16.64 11.67 7.29
C ARG A 2 -15.93 10.32 7.47
N VAL A 3 -16.50 9.39 8.24
CA VAL A 3 -15.94 8.03 8.42
C VAL A 3 -15.80 7.26 7.10
N GLN A 4 -16.78 7.39 6.20
CA GLN A 4 -16.73 6.71 4.90
C GLN A 4 -15.66 7.31 3.98
N PHE A 5 -15.47 8.63 4.05
CA PHE A 5 -14.38 9.31 3.37
C PHE A 5 -13.02 8.85 3.90
N ASP A 6 -12.85 8.74 5.22
CA ASP A 6 -11.59 8.29 5.82
C ASP A 6 -11.23 6.86 5.39
N LEU A 7 -12.22 5.95 5.42
CA LEU A 7 -12.05 4.57 4.96
C LEU A 7 -11.75 4.49 3.46
N TRP A 8 -12.39 5.33 2.65
CA TRP A 8 -12.11 5.41 1.23
C TRP A 8 -10.68 5.91 0.96
N ALA A 9 -10.23 6.93 1.70
CA ALA A 9 -8.89 7.48 1.59
C ALA A 9 -7.81 6.42 1.96
N LEU A 10 -8.06 5.62 2.99
CA LEU A 10 -7.21 4.47 3.36
C LEU A 10 -7.15 3.42 2.23
N GLN A 11 -8.29 3.11 1.61
CA GLN A 11 -8.34 2.17 0.50
C GLN A 11 -7.54 2.68 -0.71
N CYS A 12 -7.62 3.98 -1.01
CA CYS A 12 -6.82 4.62 -2.05
C CYS A 12 -5.31 4.48 -1.77
N ALA A 13 -4.86 4.76 -0.54
CA ALA A 13 -3.46 4.59 -0.16
C ALA A 13 -2.97 3.12 -0.30
N ARG A 14 -3.79 2.15 0.13
CA ARG A 14 -3.48 0.72 -0.03
C ARG A 14 -3.36 0.29 -1.49
N ASN A 15 -4.20 0.84 -2.37
CA ASN A 15 -4.14 0.56 -3.80
C ASN A 15 -2.86 1.06 -4.45
N VAL A 16 -2.34 2.22 -4.01
CA VAL A 16 -1.03 2.72 -4.46
C VAL A 16 0.07 1.71 -4.13
N TRP A 17 0.14 1.23 -2.89
CA TRP A 17 1.15 0.23 -2.49
C TRP A 17 1.02 -1.08 -3.27
N ARG A 18 -0.19 -1.59 -3.49
CA ARG A 18 -0.43 -2.80 -4.29
C ARG A 18 0.03 -2.63 -5.74
N SER A 19 -0.26 -1.50 -6.36
CA SER A 19 0.20 -1.20 -7.72
C SER A 19 1.72 -1.28 -7.83
N GLN A 20 2.44 -0.70 -6.86
CA GLN A 20 3.91 -0.73 -6.82
C GLN A 20 4.45 -2.14 -6.56
N ALA A 21 3.86 -2.86 -5.60
CA ALA A 21 4.21 -4.25 -5.34
C ALA A 21 4.05 -5.11 -6.61
N MET A 22 2.99 -4.91 -7.39
CA MET A 22 2.80 -5.61 -8.67
C MET A 22 3.90 -5.29 -9.69
N ALA A 23 4.31 -4.02 -9.81
CA ALA A 23 5.38 -3.62 -10.72
C ALA A 23 6.69 -4.34 -10.39
N VAL A 24 7.02 -4.44 -9.10
CA VAL A 24 8.19 -5.18 -8.60
C VAL A 24 8.09 -6.66 -8.93
N LEU A 25 6.95 -7.30 -8.63
CA LEU A 25 6.74 -8.73 -8.91
C LEU A 25 6.88 -9.03 -10.40
N ARG A 26 6.30 -8.18 -11.27
CA ARG A 26 6.44 -8.32 -12.73
C ARG A 26 7.88 -8.17 -13.19
N ALA A 27 8.62 -7.20 -12.64
CA ALA A 27 10.02 -7.00 -12.97
C ALA A 27 10.93 -8.13 -12.46
N SER A 28 10.60 -8.78 -11.35
CA SER A 28 11.30 -9.96 -10.86
C SER A 28 10.96 -11.20 -11.70
N HIS A 29 9.68 -11.41 -12.02
CA HIS A 29 9.24 -12.53 -12.85
C HIS A 29 9.70 -12.43 -14.30
N SER A 30 9.85 -11.24 -14.87
CA SER A 30 10.41 -11.08 -16.23
C SER A 30 11.87 -11.51 -16.31
N LYS A 31 12.60 -11.50 -15.18
CA LYS A 31 14.00 -11.97 -15.08
C LYS A 31 14.13 -13.48 -14.88
N PHE A 32 13.06 -14.18 -14.50
CA PHE A 32 13.07 -15.63 -14.27
C PHE A 32 13.40 -16.46 -15.53
N GLY A 33 13.26 -15.87 -16.73
CA GLY A 33 13.71 -16.48 -17.99
C GLY A 33 15.17 -16.21 -18.37
N ALA A 34 15.86 -15.29 -17.67
CA ALA A 34 17.16 -14.75 -18.11
C ALA A 34 18.33 -15.04 -17.15
N GLU A 35 18.19 -14.97 -15.82
CA GLU A 35 19.33 -15.16 -14.90
C GLU A 35 18.94 -15.77 -13.53
N ARG A 36 19.88 -16.54 -12.94
CA ARG A 36 19.72 -17.21 -11.64
C ARG A 36 19.50 -16.20 -10.50
N ALA A 37 18.55 -16.53 -9.63
CA ALA A 37 18.12 -15.76 -8.47
C ALA A 37 19.29 -15.18 -7.66
N VAL A 38 19.36 -13.84 -7.59
CA VAL A 38 20.23 -13.11 -6.67
C VAL A 38 19.53 -13.08 -5.30
N GLU A 39 20.21 -13.50 -4.23
CA GLU A 39 19.63 -13.73 -2.89
C GLU A 39 18.83 -12.54 -2.32
N GLY A 40 19.19 -11.30 -2.68
CA GLY A 40 18.52 -10.08 -2.22
C GLY A 40 17.15 -9.80 -2.84
N THR A 41 16.84 -10.35 -4.02
CA THR A 41 15.56 -10.11 -4.71
C THR A 41 14.40 -10.78 -3.98
N SER A 42 14.69 -11.90 -3.27
CA SER A 42 13.70 -12.71 -2.57
C SER A 42 13.02 -12.00 -1.38
N ALA A 43 13.77 -11.19 -0.63
CA ALA A 43 13.23 -10.49 0.55
C ALA A 43 12.29 -9.34 0.16
N PHE A 44 12.62 -8.65 -0.94
CA PHE A 44 11.78 -7.57 -1.46
C PHE A 44 10.52 -8.10 -2.14
N GLU A 45 10.64 -9.20 -2.88
CA GLU A 45 9.53 -9.96 -3.46
C GLU A 45 8.57 -10.51 -2.39
N ARG A 46 9.09 -11.10 -1.30
CA ARG A 46 8.26 -11.53 -0.16
C ARG A 46 7.47 -10.37 0.43
N LEU A 47 8.09 -9.20 0.62
CA LEU A 47 7.35 -8.05 1.13
C LEU A 47 6.30 -7.53 0.13
N ALA A 48 6.56 -7.64 -1.17
CA ALA A 48 5.57 -7.29 -2.19
C ALA A 48 4.35 -8.22 -2.12
N LEU A 49 4.57 -9.52 -1.90
CA LEU A 49 3.50 -10.49 -1.66
C LEU A 49 2.73 -10.18 -0.36
N GLU A 50 3.42 -9.77 0.72
CA GLU A 50 2.78 -9.39 1.98
C GLU A 50 1.76 -8.24 1.82
N ILE A 51 2.02 -7.25 0.96
CA ILE A 51 1.08 -6.15 0.68
C ILE A 51 -0.23 -6.65 0.04
N PHE A 52 -0.16 -7.71 -0.78
CA PHE A 52 -1.35 -8.33 -1.37
C PHE A 52 -2.08 -9.24 -0.38
N CYS A 53 -1.33 -9.91 0.50
CA CYS A 53 -1.90 -10.75 1.55
C CYS A 53 -2.45 -9.92 2.73
N GLU A 54 -2.18 -8.62 2.81
CA GLU A 54 -2.80 -7.73 3.79
C GLU A 54 -4.32 -7.78 3.61
N SER A 55 -5.01 -8.21 4.66
CA SER A 55 -6.46 -8.35 4.67
C SER A 55 -7.11 -7.00 4.31
N VAL A 56 -8.13 -7.06 3.45
CA VAL A 56 -9.01 -5.91 3.23
C VAL A 56 -9.94 -5.86 4.43
N ASP A 57 -9.46 -5.27 5.52
CA ASP A 57 -10.20 -5.19 6.78
C ASP A 57 -11.47 -4.32 6.67
N PHE A 58 -11.58 -3.53 5.59
CA PHE A 58 -12.63 -2.54 5.40
C PHE A 58 -13.26 -2.69 4.02
N ASP A 59 -14.46 -3.26 3.98
CA ASP A 59 -15.33 -3.16 2.82
C ASP A 59 -16.19 -1.89 2.94
N VAL A 60 -15.86 -0.89 2.13
CA VAL A 60 -16.56 0.41 2.13
C VAL A 60 -18.05 0.24 1.77
N SER A 61 -18.39 -0.76 0.95
CA SER A 61 -19.75 -0.98 0.43
C SER A 61 -20.76 -1.40 1.51
N HIS A 62 -20.28 -1.95 2.63
CA HIS A 62 -21.09 -2.45 3.75
C HIS A 62 -20.63 -1.93 5.12
N SER A 63 -19.79 -0.89 5.14
CA SER A 63 -19.17 -0.37 6.35
C SER A 63 -20.19 0.19 7.37
N VAL A 64 -20.24 -0.43 8.56
CA VAL A 64 -20.86 0.17 9.77
C VAL A 64 -19.83 1.10 10.41
N PRO A 65 -20.20 2.34 10.82
CA PRO A 65 -19.23 3.30 11.34
C PRO A 65 -18.69 2.84 12.70
N ASN A 66 -17.48 2.31 12.71
CA ASN A 66 -16.68 2.17 13.92
C ASN A 66 -15.56 3.21 13.88
N PHE A 67 -15.23 3.78 15.04
CA PHE A 67 -14.09 4.69 15.14
C PHE A 67 -12.79 3.91 14.93
N VAL A 68 -12.05 4.26 13.89
CA VAL A 68 -10.78 3.64 13.53
C VAL A 68 -9.74 4.75 13.38
N ASP A 69 -8.55 4.55 13.94
CA ASP A 69 -7.42 5.46 13.77
C ASP A 69 -6.79 5.28 12.38
N THR A 70 -7.45 5.85 11.37
CA THR A 70 -7.04 5.76 9.96
C THR A 70 -5.65 6.36 9.73
N GLN A 71 -5.32 7.47 10.39
CA GLN A 71 -3.99 8.08 10.28
C GLN A 71 -2.91 7.18 10.88
N GLY A 72 -3.17 6.56 12.03
CA GLY A 72 -2.28 5.58 12.63
C GLY A 72 -1.98 4.40 11.69
N LEU A 73 -3.00 3.89 11.01
CA LEU A 73 -2.86 2.81 10.02
C LEU A 73 -1.98 3.21 8.83
N ILE A 74 -2.20 4.41 8.26
CA ILE A 74 -1.38 4.90 7.15
C ILE A 74 0.08 5.09 7.59
N ASN A 75 0.32 5.66 8.77
CA ASN A 75 1.66 5.85 9.32
C ASN A 75 2.38 4.53 9.63
N ALA A 76 1.65 3.50 10.07
CA ALA A 76 2.19 2.16 10.28
C ALA A 76 2.60 1.52 8.94
N ALA A 77 1.74 1.63 7.93
CA ALA A 77 2.01 1.09 6.61
C ALA A 77 3.15 1.84 5.89
N LEU A 78 3.27 3.16 6.02
CA LEU A 78 4.43 3.92 5.53
C LEU A 78 5.74 3.45 6.17
N ARG A 79 5.74 3.19 7.48
CA ARG A 79 6.93 2.65 8.16
C ARG A 79 7.29 1.25 7.68
N ARG A 80 6.30 0.42 7.37
CA ARG A 80 6.50 -0.97 6.92
C ARG A 80 6.83 -1.10 5.43
N PHE A 81 6.17 -0.32 4.59
CA PHE A 81 6.17 -0.45 3.12
C PHE A 81 6.75 0.78 2.41
N GLY A 82 7.30 1.77 3.14
CA GLY A 82 7.81 3.02 2.56
C GLY A 82 8.87 2.83 1.47
N LYS A 83 9.59 1.70 1.46
CA LYS A 83 10.52 1.36 0.38
C LYS A 83 9.87 1.07 -0.99
N PHE A 84 8.55 0.90 -1.06
CA PHE A 84 7.80 0.83 -2.31
C PHE A 84 7.38 2.21 -2.84
N VAL A 85 7.52 3.25 -2.02
CA VAL A 85 7.14 4.63 -2.36
C VAL A 85 8.43 5.39 -2.64
N SER A 86 8.94 5.26 -3.87
CA SER A 86 10.20 5.89 -4.29
C SER A 86 10.00 7.12 -5.16
N GLY A 87 8.81 7.29 -5.76
CA GLY A 87 8.49 8.44 -6.60
C GLY A 87 8.00 9.66 -5.82
N GLU A 88 8.45 10.84 -6.20
CA GLU A 88 7.97 12.12 -5.65
C GLU A 88 6.45 12.28 -5.85
N GLN A 89 5.91 11.75 -6.95
CA GLN A 89 4.48 11.78 -7.25
C GLN A 89 3.67 10.85 -6.34
N GLU A 90 4.19 9.68 -5.98
CA GLU A 90 3.51 8.69 -5.14
C GLU A 90 3.50 9.11 -3.67
N MET A 91 4.61 9.72 -3.20
CA MET A 91 4.62 10.40 -1.90
C MET A 91 3.61 11.53 -1.86
N ARG A 92 3.48 12.33 -2.93
CA ARG A 92 2.45 13.38 -3.01
C ARG A 92 1.04 12.81 -2.94
N GLU A 93 0.75 11.69 -3.60
CA GLU A 93 -0.57 11.04 -3.53
C GLU A 93 -0.90 10.56 -2.12
N ILE A 94 0.07 9.96 -1.41
CA ILE A 94 -0.14 9.52 -0.02
C ILE A 94 -0.22 10.72 0.94
N GLU A 95 0.60 11.76 0.75
CA GLU A 95 0.53 12.99 1.55
C GLU A 95 -0.76 13.77 1.30
N LEU A 96 -1.29 13.74 0.08
CA LEU A 96 -2.59 14.34 -0.25
C LEU A 96 -3.73 13.59 0.47
N VAL A 97 -3.68 12.26 0.49
CA VAL A 97 -4.58 11.43 1.32
C VAL A 97 -4.44 11.77 2.81
N LYS A 98 -3.21 11.91 3.34
CA LYS A 98 -3.00 12.31 4.74
C LYS A 98 -3.55 13.71 5.04
N GLY A 99 -3.35 14.66 4.14
CA GLY A 99 -3.85 16.03 4.26
C GLY A 99 -5.38 16.08 4.31
N PHE A 100 -6.04 15.25 3.51
CA PHE A 100 -7.49 15.10 3.55
C PHE A 100 -8.02 14.55 4.89
N LEU A 101 -7.27 13.68 5.57
CA LEU A 101 -7.64 13.13 6.87
C LEU A 101 -7.37 14.09 8.05
N ALA A 102 -6.55 15.12 7.85
CA ALA A 102 -6.16 16.08 8.89
C ALA A 102 -7.11 17.28 9.01
N GLY A 103 -8.07 17.42 8.08
CA GLY A 103 -9.14 18.44 8.08
C GLY A 103 -10.38 18.01 8.83
#